data_AF-A0A6J6QYW3-F1
#
_entry.id   AF-A0A6J6QYW3-F1
#
_cell.length_a   1.000
_cell.length_b   1.000
_cell.length_c   1.000
_cell.angle_alpha   90.00
_cell.angle_beta   90.00
_cell.angle_gamma   90.00
#
_symmetry.space_group_name_H-M   'P 1'
#
loop_
_entity.id
_entity.type
_entity.pdbx_description
1 polymer ?
#
loop_
_entity_poly.entity_id
_entity_poly.type
_entity_poly.pdbx_seq_one_letter_code
_entity_poly.pdbx_strand_id
1 'polypeptide(L)' 'MKMPGRAWLEFTVREDPAGGLVLCQRAVYWPKSLIGHIYWWSIAPFHAIVFPPMARHIIEQAEAGSPTTPGISANPKSIA' A
#
# COMPACT_ATOMS: atom_id res chain seq x y z
N MET A 1 7.68 17.25 -14.69
CA MET A 1 9.13 17.42 -14.41
C MET A 1 9.80 16.05 -14.47
N LYS A 2 10.82 15.85 -15.30
CA LYS A 2 11.55 14.56 -15.40
C LYS A 2 12.32 14.35 -14.10
N MET A 3 11.76 13.58 -13.16
CA MET A 3 12.51 13.17 -11.97
C MET A 3 13.59 12.16 -12.39
N PRO A 4 14.89 12.39 -12.09
CA PRO A 4 15.97 11.50 -12.45
C PRO A 4 16.06 10.32 -11.46
N GLY A 5 14.97 9.56 -11.36
CA GLY A 5 14.87 8.47 -10.39
C GLY A 5 13.52 7.76 -10.45
N ARG A 6 13.46 6.57 -9.85
CA ARG A 6 12.22 5.81 -9.66
C ARG A 6 11.88 5.84 -8.18
N ALA A 7 10.68 6.30 -7.86
CA ALA A 7 10.10 6.22 -6.53
C ALA A 7 8.87 5.32 -6.65
N TRP A 8 8.74 4.34 -5.77
CA TRP A 8 7.53 3.53 -5.67
C TRP A 8 7.22 3.20 -4.22
N LEU A 9 5.96 2.90 -3.99
CA LEU A 9 5.43 2.47 -2.70
C LEU A 9 5.01 1.02 -2.86
N GLU A 10 5.63 0.16 -2.07
CA GLU A 10 5.33 -1.26 -2.02
C GLU A 10 4.38 -1.52 -0.87
N PHE A 11 3.31 -2.26 -1.17
CA PHE A 11 2.36 -2.74 -0.18
C PHE A 11 2.41 -4.26 -0.20
N THR A 12 2.64 -4.87 0.95
CA THR A 12 2.65 -6.32 1.10
C THR A 12 1.75 -6.68 2.26
N VAL A 13 0.85 -7.62 2.05
CA VAL A 13 0.03 -8.19 3.13
C VAL A 13 0.63 -9.54 3.50
N ARG A 14 0.81 -9.78 4.79
CA ARG A 14 1.29 -11.07 5.32
C ARG A 14 0.31 -11.58 6.36
N GLU A 15 0.16 -12.89 6.42
CA GLU A 15 -0.59 -13.52 7.50
C GLU A 15 0.21 -13.44 8.80
N ASP A 16 -0.45 -13.07 9.88
CA ASP A 16 0.12 -13.12 11.23
C ASP A 16 -0.06 -14.55 11.79
N PRO A 17 1.02 -15.22 12.25
CA PRO A 17 0.91 -16.49 12.96
C PRO A 17 -0.03 -16.47 14.17
N ALA A 18 -0.26 -15.31 14.79
CA ALA A 18 -1.21 -15.13 15.90
C ALA A 18 -2.67 -14.97 15.45
N GLY A 19 -2.93 -14.93 14.14
CA GLY A 19 -4.22 -14.67 13.53
C GLY A 19 -4.35 -13.22 13.06
N GLY A 20 -4.77 -13.02 11.80
CA GLY A 20 -4.96 -11.71 11.19
C GLY A 20 -4.03 -11.45 10.01
N LEU A 21 -4.07 -10.21 9.50
CA LEU A 21 -3.28 -9.76 8.34
C LEU A 21 -2.46 -8.53 8.74
N VAL A 22 -1.18 -8.53 8.42
CA VAL A 22 -0.26 -7.41 8.61
C VAL A 22 -0.03 -6.73 7.27
N LEU A 23 -0.41 -5.46 7.16
CA LEU A 23 -0.08 -4.60 6.03
C LEU A 23 1.31 -3.96 6.23
N CYS A 24 2.28 -4.37 5.42
CA CYS A 24 3.59 -3.73 5.32
C CYS A 24 3.58 -2.70 4.18
N GLN A 25 3.81 -1.42 4.49
CA GLN A 25 3.98 -0.35 3.52
C GLN A 25 5.45 0.10 3.50
N ARG A 26 6.09 0.04 2.33
CA ARG A 26 7.50 0.39 2.15
C ARG A 26 7.67 1.39 1.02
N ALA A 27 8.19 2.58 1.33
CA ALA A 27 8.56 3.56 0.31
C ALA A 27 10.01 3.33 -0.13
N VAL A 28 10.21 3.04 -1.42
CA VAL A 28 11.54 2.86 -2.02
C VAL A 28 11.82 4.00 -2.98
N TYR A 29 12.94 4.67 -2.78
CA TYR A 29 13.44 5.70 -3.68
C TYR A 29 14.81 5.33 -4.20
N TRP A 30 14.95 5.22 -5.52
CA TRP A 30 16.21 4.95 -6.20
C TRP A 30 16.72 6.22 -6.91
N PRO A 31 17.50 7.06 -6.21
CA PRO A 31 18.11 8.25 -6.82
C PRO A 31 19.25 7.88 -7.76
N LYS A 32 19.32 8.54 -8.93
CA LYS A 32 20.50 8.46 -9.82
C LYS A 32 21.58 9.51 -9.50
N SER A 33 21.37 10.38 -8.51
CA SER A 33 22.27 11.49 -8.18
C SER A 33 22.37 11.77 -6.67
N LEU A 34 23.47 12.41 -6.25
CA LEU A 34 23.71 12.83 -4.86
C LEU A 34 22.67 13.87 -4.38
N ILE A 35 22.21 14.74 -5.29
CA ILE A 35 21.13 15.71 -5.03
C ILE A 35 19.82 14.99 -4.70
N GLY A 36 19.55 13.85 -5.34
CA GLY A 36 18.40 13.02 -5.03
C GLY A 36 18.43 12.49 -3.59
N HIS A 37 19.61 12.13 -3.07
CA HIS A 37 19.74 11.68 -1.68
C HIS A 37 19.46 12.79 -0.66
N ILE A 38 19.96 14.01 -0.89
CA ILE A 38 19.70 15.15 0.00
C ILE A 38 18.21 15.50 -0.01
N TYR A 39 17.60 15.55 -1.20
CA TYR A 39 16.17 15.79 -1.34
C TYR A 39 15.33 14.71 -0.62
N TRP A 40 15.72 13.44 -0.75
CA TRP A 40 15.08 12.33 -0.07
C TRP A 40 15.17 12.46 1.45
N TRP A 41 16.35 12.80 1.99
CA TRP A 41 16.53 13.00 3.44
C TRP A 41 15.71 14.17 3.97
N SER A 42 15.58 15.26 3.21
CA SER A 42 14.75 16.41 3.61
C SER A 42 13.25 16.08 3.64
N ILE A 43 12.77 15.19 2.77
CA ILE A 43 11.35 14.84 2.67
C ILE A 43 10.97 13.55 3.44
N ALA A 44 11.94 12.72 3.80
CA ALA A 44 11.77 11.52 4.63
C ALA A 44 11.02 11.80 5.96
N PRO A 45 11.31 12.85 6.75
CA PRO A 45 10.56 13.12 7.98
C PRO A 45 9.09 13.45 7.70
N PHE A 46 8.78 14.13 6.60
CA PHE A 46 7.41 14.39 6.20
C PHE A 46 6.67 13.09 5.84
N HIS A 47 7.31 12.23 5.06
CA HIS A 47 6.76 10.93 4.71
C HIS A 47 6.56 10.01 5.93
N ALA A 48 7.45 10.08 6.92
CA ALA A 48 7.29 9.37 8.19
C ALA A 48 6.05 9.80 8.97
N ILE A 49 5.57 11.03 8.78
CA ILE A 49 4.37 11.57 9.45
C ILE A 49 3.10 11.26 8.63
N VAL A 50 3.16 11.29 7.30
CA VAL A 50 1.98 11.16 6.42
C VAL A 50 1.62 9.71 6.09
N PHE A 51 2.60 8.80 6.03
CA PHE A 51 2.32 7.41 5.68
C PHE A 51 1.57 6.60 6.74
N PRO A 52 1.81 6.75 8.06
CA PRO A 52 1.04 5.99 9.06
C PRO A 52 -0.47 6.27 9.04
N PRO A 53 -0.94 7.54 8.94
CA PRO A 53 -2.36 7.84 8.74
C PRO A 53 -2.95 7.20 7.47
N MET A 54 -2.18 7.20 6.37
CA MET A 54 -2.61 6.58 5.12
C MET A 54 -2.79 5.06 5.26
N ALA A 55 -1.81 4.37 5.85
CA ALA A 55 -1.88 2.94 6.11
C ALA A 55 -3.08 2.58 6.99
N ARG A 56 -3.32 3.39 8.03
CA ARG A 56 -4.44 3.21 8.94
C ARG A 56 -5.79 3.35 8.24
N HIS A 57 -5.97 4.37 7.40
CA HIS A 57 -7.21 4.52 6.62
C HIS A 57 -7.42 3.36 5.64
N ILE A 58 -6.36 2.82 5.04
CA ILE A 58 -6.48 1.63 4.17
C ILE A 58 -7.00 0.43 4.97
N ILE A 59 -6.49 0.21 6.19
CA ILE A 59 -6.94 -0.87 7.07
C ILE A 59 -8.40 -0.63 7.50
N GLU A 60 -8.74 0.57 7.97
CA GLU A 60 -10.10 0.93 8.39
C GLU A 60 -11.12 0.74 7.24
N GLN A 61 -10.75 1.11 6.00
CA GLN A 61 -11.59 0.86 4.83
C GLN A 61 -11.67 -0.63 4.46
N ALA A 62 -10.60 -1.40 4.64
CA ALA A 62 -10.63 -2.86 4.41
C ALA A 62 -11.52 -3.58 5.45
N GLU A 63 -11.47 -3.15 6.70
CA GLU A 63 -12.33 -3.66 7.77
C GLU A 63 -13.80 -3.27 7.54
N ALA A 64 -14.07 -1.99 7.28
CA ALA A 64 -15.42 -1.48 7.01
C ALA A 64 -16.00 -1.98 5.69
N GLY A 65 -15.14 -2.23 4.72
CA GLY A 65 -15.48 -2.67 3.38
C GLY A 65 -15.61 -4.17 3.23
N SER A 66 -15.45 -4.97 4.31
CA SER A 66 -15.71 -6.41 4.29
C SER A 66 -17.14 -6.65 3.80
N PRO A 67 -17.35 -7.00 2.52
CA PRO A 67 -18.66 -7.45 2.11
C PRO A 67 -18.75 -8.81 2.78
N THR A 68 -19.65 -8.98 3.75
CA THR A 68 -20.27 -10.27 3.98
C THR A 68 -20.68 -10.74 2.60
N THR A 69 -19.88 -11.59 1.95
CA THR A 69 -20.17 -12.07 0.60
C THR A 69 -21.43 -12.91 0.76
N PRO A 70 -22.62 -12.44 0.38
CA PRO A 70 -23.76 -13.31 0.31
C PRO A 70 -23.49 -14.16 -0.93
N GLY A 71 -23.40 -15.48 -0.75
CA GLY A 71 -22.87 -16.41 -1.74
C GLY A 71 -23.16 -16.04 -3.18
N ILE A 72 -22.09 -15.94 -3.99
CA ILE A 72 -22.20 -15.98 -5.45
C ILE A 72 -22.75 -17.37 -5.78
N SER A 73 -24.08 -17.47 -5.84
CA SER A 73 -24.78 -18.56 -6.51
C SER A 73 -24.39 -18.47 -7.98
N ALA A 74 -23.46 -19.33 -8.39
CA ALA A 74 -23.12 -19.53 -9.80
C ALA A 74 -24.40 -19.92 -10.54
N ASN A 75 -24.96 -19.01 -11.34
CA ASN A 75 -26.07 -19.32 -12.23
C ASN A 75 -25.50 -19.94 -13.52
N PRO A 76 -25.74 -21.24 -13.81
CA PRO A 76 -25.13 -21.92 -14.96
C PRO A 76 -25.78 -21.60 -16.32
N LYS A 77 -26.70 -20.62 -16.41
CA LYS A 77 -27.42 -20.30 -17.66
C LYS A 77 -26.82 -19.10 -18.40
N SER A 78 -25.59 -19.25 -18.90
CA SER A 78 -25.03 -18.33 -19.91
C SER A 78 -24.09 -19.07 -20.87
N ILE A 79 -24.50 -20.25 -21.30
CA ILE A 79 -23.95 -20.97 -22.45
C ILE A 79 -25.12 -21.53 -23.25
N ALA A 80 -25.71 -20.69 -24.10
CA ALA A 80 -26.54 -21.09 -25.22
C ALA A 80 -26.32 -20.10 -26.35
#